data_AF-A0A5Z0HBG1-F1
#
_entry.id   AF-A0A5Z0HBG1-F1
#
_cell.length_a   1.000
_cell.length_b   1.000
_cell.length_c   1.000
_cell.angle_alpha   90.00
_cell.angle_beta   90.00
_cell.angle_gamma   90.00
#
_symmetry.space_group_name_H-M   'P 1'
#
loop_
_entity.id
_entity.type
_entity.pdbx_description
1 polymer ?
#
loop_
_entity_poly.entity_id
_entity_poly.type
_entity_poly.pdbx_seq_one_letter_code
_entity_poly.pdbx_strand_id
1 'polypeptide(L)'
;MQDGKQQPYFFNPGMTPEQLEDWLGQQKLHLTYYNQLVNEKAALEERLNEISAEIERMSAGGFKGKLSFLWEPSPLPRNRQQNND
;
A
#
# COMPACT_ATOMS: atom_id res chain seq x y z
N MET A 1 24.29 18.96 -52.97
CA MET A 1 23.90 19.06 -51.54
C MET A 1 22.75 18.09 -51.37
N GLN A 2 22.97 16.95 -50.69
CA GLN A 2 21.90 15.98 -50.45
C GLN A 2 20.99 16.56 -49.36
N ASP A 3 19.71 16.78 -49.68
CA ASP A 3 18.66 17.11 -48.72
C ASP A 3 18.47 15.95 -47.74
N GLY A 4 19.27 15.92 -46.69
CA GLY A 4 19.22 14.94 -45.62
C GLY A 4 18.03 15.20 -44.70
N LYS A 5 16.82 14.82 -45.12
CA LYS A 5 15.70 14.66 -44.20
C LYS A 5 16.06 13.53 -43.23
N GLN A 6 16.57 13.88 -42.06
CA GLN A 6 16.70 12.95 -40.94
C GLN A 6 15.31 12.42 -40.62
N GLN A 7 15.02 11.22 -41.11
CA GLN A 7 13.88 10.44 -40.64
C GLN A 7 14.09 10.18 -39.14
N PRO A 8 13.06 10.36 -38.29
CA PRO A 8 13.16 10.03 -36.87
C PRO A 8 13.66 8.60 -36.71
N TYR A 9 14.76 8.41 -35.98
CA TYR A 9 15.29 7.08 -35.70
C TYR A 9 14.34 6.36 -34.76
N PHE A 10 13.54 5.44 -35.30
CA PHE A 10 12.80 4.47 -34.53
C PHE A 10 13.68 3.24 -34.33
N PHE A 11 14.02 2.95 -33.07
CA PHE A 11 14.71 1.71 -32.72
C PHE A 11 13.73 0.56 -32.94
N ASN A 12 13.87 -0.12 -34.07
CA ASN A 12 13.14 -1.34 -34.37
C ASN A 12 14.10 -2.51 -34.16
N PRO A 13 13.88 -3.40 -33.17
CA PRO A 13 14.74 -4.55 -32.89
C PRO A 13 14.66 -5.67 -33.95
N GLY A 14 14.24 -5.34 -35.18
CA GLY A 14 14.05 -6.29 -36.28
C GLY A 14 12.62 -6.84 -36.39
N MET A 15 11.62 -6.16 -35.81
CA MET A 15 10.20 -6.53 -35.87
C MET A 15 9.52 -5.98 -37.13
N THR A 16 8.40 -6.57 -37.54
CA THR A 16 7.53 -5.94 -38.56
C THR A 16 6.83 -4.71 -37.98
N PRO A 17 6.31 -3.80 -38.82
CA PRO A 17 5.58 -2.62 -38.34
C PRO A 17 4.44 -2.97 -37.37
N GLU A 18 3.66 -4.01 -37.67
CA GLU A 18 2.53 -4.46 -36.84
C GLU A 18 3.01 -4.98 -35.49
N GLN A 19 4.08 -5.78 -35.49
CA GLN A 19 4.70 -6.29 -34.27
C GLN A 19 5.28 -5.18 -33.40
N LEU A 20 5.85 -4.14 -34.02
CA LEU A 20 6.38 -2.98 -33.32
C LEU A 20 5.25 -2.16 -32.67
N GLU A 21 4.13 -1.96 -33.38
CA GLU A 21 2.96 -1.27 -32.83
C GLU A 21 2.35 -2.03 -31.65
N ASP A 22 2.18 -3.35 -31.79
CA ASP A 22 1.68 -4.21 -30.70
C ASP A 22 2.62 -4.15 -29.48
N TRP A 23 3.92 -4.27 -29.70
CA TRP A 23 4.92 -4.19 -28.64
C TRP A 23 4.92 -2.83 -27.94
N LEU A 24 4.86 -1.72 -28.70
CA LEU A 24 4.75 -0.37 -28.14
C LEU A 24 3.44 -0.19 -27.36
N GLY A 25 2.34 -0.79 -27.83
CA GLY A 25 1.06 -0.83 -27.13
C GLY A 25 1.18 -1.49 -25.76
N GLN A 26 1.83 -2.67 -25.70
CA GLN A 26 2.08 -3.37 -24.44
C GLN A 26 2.97 -2.56 -23.49
N GLN A 27 4.03 -1.91 -23.99
CA GLN A 27 4.89 -1.06 -23.18
C GLN A 27 4.13 0.13 -22.56
N LYS A 28 3.30 0.81 -23.36
CA LYS A 28 2.45 1.91 -22.87
C LYS A 28 1.48 1.45 -21.78
N LEU A 29 0.86 0.28 -21.98
CA LEU A 29 -0.05 -0.30 -21.01
C LEU A 29 0.66 -0.60 -19.69
N HIS A 30 1.82 -1.26 -19.76
CA HIS A 30 2.65 -1.57 -18.60
C HIS A 30 3.06 -0.30 -17.84
N LEU A 31 3.52 0.74 -18.55
CA LEU A 31 3.89 2.02 -17.92
C LEU A 31 2.70 2.71 -17.26
N THR A 32 1.51 2.63 -17.86
CA THR A 32 0.29 3.20 -17.27
C THR A 32 -0.02 2.54 -15.93
N TYR A 33 -0.02 1.21 -15.89
CA TYR A 33 -0.23 0.47 -14.65
C TYR A 33 0.85 0.74 -13.61
N TYR A 34 2.11 0.76 -14.02
CA TYR A 34 3.22 1.08 -13.13
C TYR A 34 3.05 2.46 -12.49
N ASN A 35 2.75 3.49 -13.29
CA ASN A 35 2.55 4.85 -12.79
C ASN A 35 1.34 4.94 -11.85
N GLN A 36 0.26 4.21 -12.13
CA GLN A 36 -0.88 4.12 -11.23
C GLN A 36 -0.47 3.53 -9.88
N LEU A 37 0.27 2.41 -9.87
CA LEU A 37 0.76 1.78 -8.64
C LEU A 37 1.70 2.69 -7.85
N VAL A 38 2.57 3.47 -8.52
CA VAL A 38 3.43 4.46 -7.85
C VAL A 38 2.59 5.53 -7.15
N ASN A 39 1.54 6.04 -7.81
CA ASN A 39 0.65 7.04 -7.22
C ASN A 39 -0.12 6.47 -6.02
N GLU A 40 -0.67 5.26 -6.15
CA GLU A 40 -1.38 4.58 -5.06
C GLU A 40 -0.45 4.33 -3.87
N LYS A 41 0.78 3.89 -4.12
CA LYS A 41 1.80 3.71 -3.09
C LYS A 41 2.07 5.03 -2.34
N ALA A 42 2.28 6.13 -3.05
CA ALA A 42 2.55 7.42 -2.44
C ALA A 42 1.40 7.89 -1.54
N ALA A 43 0.15 7.73 -2.00
CA ALA A 43 -1.03 8.09 -1.20
C ALA A 43 -1.17 7.23 0.07
N LEU A 44 -0.83 5.94 -0.01
CA LEU A 44 -0.85 5.05 1.15
C LEU A 44 0.26 5.38 2.16
N GLU A 45 1.46 5.72 1.67
CA GLU A 45 2.58 6.15 2.52
C GLU A 45 2.25 7.47 3.25
N GLU A 46 1.60 8.42 2.58
CA GLU A 46 1.13 9.66 3.20
C GLU A 46 0.14 9.39 4.34
N ARG A 47 -0.89 8.58 4.07
CA ARG A 47 -1.87 8.20 5.09
C ARG A 47 -1.25 7.44 6.27
N LEU A 48 -0.25 6.59 6.00
CA LEU A 48 0.48 5.89 7.05
C LEU A 48 1.27 6.86 7.94
N ASN A 49 1.88 7.88 7.34
CA ASN A 49 2.59 8.92 8.09
C ASN A 49 1.64 9.72 8.98
N GLU A 50 0.46 10.09 8.48
CA GLU A 50 -0.57 10.77 9.30
C GLU A 50 -0.98 9.93 10.51
N ILE A 51 -1.27 8.64 10.29
CA ILE A 51 -1.63 7.71 11.37
C ILE A 51 -0.47 7.58 12.37
N SER A 52 0.77 7.49 11.89
CA SER A 52 1.95 7.38 12.75
C SER A 52 2.13 8.64 13.60
N ALA A 53 1.97 9.83 13.01
CA ALA A 53 2.03 11.10 13.72
C ALA A 53 0.92 11.24 14.77
N GLU A 54 -0.29 10.73 14.48
CA GLU A 54 -1.38 10.65 15.45
C GLU A 54 -1.03 9.75 16.64
N ILE A 55 -0.53 8.54 16.36
CA ILE A 55 -0.08 7.59 17.40
C ILE A 55 1.01 8.22 18.26
N GLU A 56 2.02 8.84 17.64
CA GLU A 56 3.10 9.52 18.35
C GLU A 56 2.54 10.63 19.24
N ARG A 57 1.63 11.47 18.73
CA ARG A 57 0.98 12.53 19.51
C ARG A 57 0.22 11.98 20.71
N MET A 58 -0.56 10.92 20.53
CA MET A 58 -1.29 10.26 21.61
C MET A 58 -0.35 9.61 22.63
N SER A 59 0.80 9.10 22.20
CA SER A 59 1.80 8.48 23.08
C SER A 59 2.61 9.52 23.87
N ALA A 60 2.96 10.66 23.26
CA ALA A 60 3.73 11.74 23.88
C ALA A 60 2.88 12.59 24.82
N GLY A 61 1.59 12.78 24.48
CA GLY A 61 0.59 13.35 25.37
C GLY A 61 0.19 12.32 26.42
N GLY A 62 1.06 12.09 27.42
CA GLY A 62 0.86 11.08 28.45
C GLY A 62 -0.59 11.03 28.94
N PHE A 63 -1.29 9.94 28.62
CA PHE A 63 -2.69 9.74 28.98
C PHE A 63 -2.83 9.85 30.51
N LYS A 64 -3.39 10.97 30.98
CA LYS A 64 -3.61 11.26 32.39
C LYS A 64 -4.97 10.73 32.86
N GLY A 65 -5.31 9.52 32.42
CA GLY A 65 -6.50 8.79 32.85
C GLY A 65 -6.08 7.45 33.48
N LYS A 66 -6.86 6.98 34.45
CA LYS A 66 -6.68 5.62 34.98
C LYS A 66 -7.25 4.67 33.92
N LEU A 67 -6.41 3.89 33.25
CA LEU A 67 -6.85 2.75 32.43
C LEU A 67 -7.38 1.67 33.39
N SER A 68 -8.57 1.88 33.95
CA SER A 68 -9.32 0.79 34.57
C SER A 68 -9.93 -0.03 33.44
N PHE A 69 -9.12 -0.81 32.75
CA PHE A 69 -9.66 -2.03 32.17
C PHE A 69 -10.18 -2.83 33.37
N LEU A 70 -11.50 -2.92 33.51
CA LEU A 70 -12.13 -3.88 34.39
C LEU A 70 -11.86 -5.27 33.79
N TRP A 71 -10.63 -5.74 33.90
CA TRP A 71 -10.36 -7.17 33.83
C TRP A 71 -10.75 -7.77 35.19
N GLU A 72 -12.04 -7.70 35.50
CA GLU A 72 -12.63 -8.62 36.45
C GLU A 72 -12.67 -9.96 35.71
N PRO A 73 -11.86 -10.98 36.09
CA PRO A 73 -12.09 -12.30 35.56
C PRO A 73 -13.52 -12.68 35.92
N SER A 74 -14.35 -13.00 34.91
CA SER A 74 -15.71 -13.49 35.13
C SER A 74 -15.69 -14.49 36.29
N PRO A 75 -16.51 -14.30 37.35
CA PRO A 75 -16.41 -15.14 38.53
C PRO A 75 -16.58 -16.58 38.07
N LEU A 76 -15.52 -17.39 38.23
CA LEU A 76 -15.56 -18.81 37.93
C LEU A 76 -16.81 -19.37 38.62
N PRO A 77 -17.73 -20.04 37.91
CA PRO A 77 -18.87 -20.66 38.55
C PRO A 77 -18.31 -21.62 39.59
N ARG A 78 -18.51 -21.28 40.87
CA ARG A 78 -18.05 -22.07 42.00
C ARG A 78 -18.69 -23.44 41.82
N ASN A 79 -17.90 -24.41 41.35
CA ASN A 79 -18.31 -25.80 41.25
C ASN A 79 -18.96 -26.16 42.59
N ARG A 80 -20.23 -26.51 42.52
CA ARG A 80 -21.04 -26.95 43.63
C ARG A 80 -20.51 -28.32 44.05
N GLN A 81 -19.36 -28.36 44.72
CA GLN A 81 -19.01 -29.47 45.59
C GLN A 81 -19.96 -29.36 46.79
N GLN A 82 -21.18 -29.88 46.61
CA GLN A 82 -21.92 -30.48 47.71
C GLN A 82 -21.20 -31.79 48.05
N ASN A 83 -20.11 -31.66 48.82
CA ASN A 83 -19.81 -32.68 49.82
C ASN A 83 -20.70 -32.32 51.01
N ASN A 84 -21.68 -33.18 51.31
CA ASN A 84 -22.18 -33.41 52.65
C ASN A 84 -22.71 -34.84 52.66
N ASP A 85 -22.33 -35.56 53.70
CA ASP A 85 -22.57 -36.98 53.97
C ASP A 85 -24.06 -37.36 54.06
#